data_AF-A0A222EMY6-F1
#
_entry.id   AF-A0A222EMY6-F1
#
_cell.length_a   1.000
_cell.length_b   1.000
_cell.length_c   1.000
_cell.angle_alpha   90.00
_cell.angle_beta   90.00
_cell.angle_gamma   90.00
#
_symmetry.space_group_name_H-M   'P 1'
#
loop_
_entity.id
_entity.type
_entity.pdbx_description
1 polymer ?
#
loop_
_entity_poly.entity_id
_entity_poly.type
_entity_poly.pdbx_seq_one_letter_code
_entity_poly.pdbx_strand_id
1 'polypeptide(L)'
;MNGNILAISIGLISVFLFMFYTSGLVFAEFFKLKIKNNFSAIAMGFFSYFTYVSILTFPLQLISLLPYVFFIYFILAINILYLIFCFIFIRFWLDTTFIKLDFLIFLFVAIIFVVLNFYFYDSSNDKSFQRHKSTLSILYWLKDNPVSFFSNSTLFNFLEFKAFQGWFTFQLSLIMMVNINAYEYETLLKPFLFLLDGFLYASIFFCLVDSLSDMEKKRYKIMTLISCLVVSVLAKFITRLTNYDFWNGEIIFAYLIIYSTILLIRYTSFNKRERFLPIFIGLIMGGYTSFSWSNSYHVLFLLYAFLFIVQKSYSKNFTKDILKLSILPISNIAFYNLVSKLYFQFAIFILLVLFLLVLSLIMTKKYSITHKFELFVEEKTIFTILIVPVLFLTFSTALILSVNKGFMSQEDNYLNFLYVWTSFISDYLLRYWITLILSLSTMGAGFVWIVFRKKFKYNLLVNIIDLLFICYLTFYNPIVIKFLNVIYPKVTALKGIVMICLFLVLINSLPIYLFNKIDSIKKVDSIIVIKKYNRFKL
;
A
#
# COMPACT_ATOMS: atom_id res chain seq x y z
N MET A 1 -33.23 -8.68 -0.18
CA MET A 1 -32.43 -7.57 -0.72
C MET A 1 -33.26 -6.90 -1.81
N ASN A 2 -33.57 -5.60 -1.73
CA ASN A 2 -34.38 -4.93 -2.76
C ASN A 2 -33.63 -4.95 -4.10
N GLY A 3 -34.23 -5.53 -5.15
CA GLY A 3 -33.61 -5.65 -6.48
C GLY A 3 -33.12 -4.32 -7.05
N ASN A 4 -33.82 -3.22 -6.74
CA ASN A 4 -33.46 -1.87 -7.17
C ASN A 4 -32.13 -1.39 -6.56
N ILE A 5 -31.85 -1.68 -5.29
CA ILE A 5 -30.62 -1.23 -4.61
C ILE A 5 -29.40 -1.97 -5.15
N LEU A 6 -29.57 -3.26 -5.46
CA LEU A 6 -28.54 -4.08 -6.08
C LEU A 6 -28.23 -3.59 -7.51
N ALA A 7 -29.26 -3.26 -8.31
CA ALA A 7 -29.10 -2.68 -9.64
C ALA A 7 -28.36 -1.33 -9.60
N ILE A 8 -28.73 -0.43 -8.67
CA ILE A 8 -28.04 0.85 -8.48
C ILE A 8 -26.57 0.61 -8.11
N SER A 9 -26.30 -0.31 -7.18
CA SER A 9 -24.93 -0.62 -6.75
C SER A 9 -24.09 -1.12 -7.92
N ILE A 10 -24.61 -2.05 -8.73
CA ILE A 10 -23.94 -2.55 -9.94
C ILE A 10 -23.69 -1.42 -10.94
N GLY A 11 -24.67 -0.54 -11.17
CA GLY A 11 -24.53 0.63 -12.02
C GLY A 11 -23.38 1.53 -11.56
N LEU A 12 -23.35 1.90 -10.28
CA LEU A 12 -22.27 2.70 -9.70
C LEU A 12 -20.91 2.04 -9.85
N ILE A 13 -20.81 0.75 -9.51
CA ILE A 13 -19.55 0.00 -9.65
C ILE A 13 -19.07 0.02 -11.10
N SER A 14 -19.95 -0.21 -12.07
CA SER A 14 -19.57 -0.21 -13.48
C SER A 14 -18.96 1.13 -13.91
N VAL A 15 -19.57 2.24 -13.46
CA VAL A 15 -19.10 3.60 -13.72
C VAL A 15 -17.75 3.86 -13.07
N PHE A 16 -17.56 3.49 -11.81
CA PHE A 16 -16.29 3.69 -11.11
C PHE A 16 -15.18 2.77 -11.62
N LEU A 17 -15.48 1.52 -11.97
CA LEU A 17 -14.51 0.61 -12.61
C LEU A 17 -14.08 1.15 -13.98
N PHE A 18 -15.00 1.69 -14.76
CA PHE A 18 -14.68 2.37 -16.02
C PHE A 18 -13.76 3.57 -15.78
N MET A 19 -14.08 4.40 -14.78
CA MET A 19 -13.28 5.56 -14.38
C MET A 19 -11.85 5.15 -13.97
N PHE A 20 -11.71 4.12 -13.13
CA PHE A 20 -10.40 3.63 -12.69
C PHE A 20 -9.61 2.94 -13.80
N TYR A 21 -10.29 2.18 -14.67
CA TYR A 21 -9.64 1.54 -15.82
C TYR A 21 -9.04 2.58 -16.78
N THR A 22 -9.86 3.54 -17.22
CA THR A 22 -9.45 4.57 -18.17
C THR A 22 -8.37 5.48 -17.60
N SER A 23 -8.50 5.90 -16.33
CA SER A 23 -7.48 6.71 -15.71
C SER A 23 -6.17 5.96 -15.51
N GLY A 24 -6.22 4.68 -15.19
CA GLY A 24 -5.04 3.82 -15.12
C GLY A 24 -4.28 3.77 -16.44
N LEU A 25 -4.99 3.63 -17.56
CA LEU A 25 -4.39 3.66 -18.90
C LEU A 25 -3.76 5.03 -19.22
N VAL A 26 -4.43 6.12 -18.87
CA VAL A 26 -3.89 7.48 -19.01
C VAL A 26 -2.57 7.62 -18.26
N PHE A 27 -2.54 7.22 -16.99
CA PHE A 27 -1.33 7.32 -16.18
C PHE A 27 -0.22 6.38 -16.68
N ALA A 28 -0.58 5.18 -17.15
CA ALA A 28 0.37 4.25 -17.74
C ALA A 28 1.09 4.87 -18.93
N GLU A 29 0.34 5.54 -19.81
CA GLU A 29 0.89 6.21 -20.99
C GLU A 29 1.71 7.45 -20.59
N PHE A 30 1.19 8.28 -19.67
CA PHE A 30 1.89 9.47 -19.18
C PHE A 30 3.26 9.14 -18.57
N PHE A 31 3.33 8.07 -17.77
CA PHE A 31 4.57 7.59 -17.18
C PHE A 31 5.33 6.58 -18.05
N LYS A 32 4.85 6.28 -19.27
CA LYS A 32 5.43 5.31 -20.21
C LYS A 32 5.71 3.94 -19.56
N LEU A 33 4.78 3.47 -18.73
CA LEU A 33 4.88 2.19 -18.03
C LEU A 33 4.44 1.06 -18.95
N LYS A 34 5.18 -0.05 -18.95
CA LYS A 34 4.78 -1.23 -19.72
C LYS A 34 3.68 -1.98 -18.98
N ILE A 35 2.46 -1.94 -19.49
CA ILE A 35 1.36 -2.76 -19.00
C ILE A 35 1.20 -3.96 -19.94
N LYS A 36 1.33 -5.19 -19.41
CA LYS A 36 1.09 -6.42 -20.17
C LYS A 36 -0.40 -6.76 -20.23
N ASN A 37 -1.14 -6.42 -19.18
CA ASN A 37 -2.56 -6.70 -19.05
C ASN A 37 -3.31 -5.44 -18.66
N ASN A 38 -4.23 -5.01 -19.53
CA ASN A 38 -4.97 -3.76 -19.35
C ASN A 38 -5.80 -3.75 -18.06
N PHE A 39 -6.21 -4.89 -17.52
CA PHE A 39 -6.98 -4.93 -16.27
C PHE A 39 -6.15 -4.59 -15.03
N SER A 40 -4.80 -4.66 -15.11
CA SER A 40 -3.93 -4.10 -14.05
C SER A 40 -3.99 -2.58 -13.96
N ALA A 41 -4.53 -1.90 -14.99
CA ALA A 41 -4.75 -0.46 -14.97
C ALA A 41 -5.82 -0.05 -13.95
N ILE A 42 -6.78 -0.92 -13.59
CA ILE A 42 -7.81 -0.60 -12.60
C ILE A 42 -7.17 -0.23 -11.24
N ALA A 43 -6.24 -1.04 -10.74
CA ALA A 43 -5.50 -0.72 -9.50
C ALA A 43 -4.68 0.56 -9.66
N MET A 44 -4.04 0.74 -10.82
CA MET A 44 -3.26 1.93 -11.13
C MET A 44 -4.11 3.20 -11.04
N GLY A 45 -5.26 3.21 -11.71
CA GLY A 45 -6.18 4.35 -11.72
C GLY A 45 -6.87 4.56 -10.39
N PHE A 46 -7.22 3.49 -9.66
CA PHE A 46 -7.79 3.57 -8.32
C PHE A 46 -6.84 4.30 -7.34
N PHE A 47 -5.59 3.86 -7.21
CA PHE A 47 -4.65 4.48 -6.28
C PHE A 47 -4.22 5.89 -6.73
N SER A 48 -4.13 6.12 -8.05
CA SER A 48 -3.82 7.45 -8.58
C SER A 48 -4.97 8.44 -8.34
N TYR A 49 -6.22 8.00 -8.51
CA TYR A 49 -7.42 8.77 -8.20
C TYR A 49 -7.44 9.18 -6.72
N PHE A 50 -7.23 8.25 -5.78
CA PHE A 50 -7.22 8.61 -4.35
C PHE A 50 -6.00 9.45 -3.95
N THR A 51 -4.89 9.37 -4.68
CA THR A 51 -3.79 10.31 -4.53
C THR A 51 -4.20 11.71 -4.99
N TYR A 52 -4.89 11.82 -6.11
CA TYR A 52 -5.40 13.09 -6.61
C TYR A 52 -6.42 13.72 -5.65
N VAL A 53 -7.34 12.91 -5.09
CA VAL A 53 -8.27 13.33 -4.03
C VAL A 53 -7.49 13.85 -2.82
N SER A 54 -6.45 13.13 -2.39
CA SER A 54 -5.60 13.57 -1.27
C SER A 54 -4.98 14.94 -1.53
N ILE A 55 -4.34 15.13 -2.70
CA ILE A 55 -3.66 16.38 -3.07
C ILE A 55 -4.66 17.54 -3.19
N LEU A 56 -5.83 17.33 -3.81
CA LEU A 56 -6.80 18.41 -4.02
C LEU A 56 -7.58 18.78 -2.76
N THR A 57 -7.87 17.81 -1.91
CA THR A 57 -8.54 18.09 -0.63
C THR A 57 -7.58 18.74 0.37
N PHE A 58 -6.27 18.62 0.14
CA PHE A 58 -5.24 19.08 1.04
C PHE A 58 -5.36 20.57 1.46
N PRO A 59 -5.50 21.55 0.54
CA PRO A 59 -5.61 22.96 0.94
C PRO A 59 -6.89 23.25 1.73
N LEU A 60 -7.98 22.55 1.42
CA LEU A 60 -9.25 22.72 2.11
C LEU A 60 -9.14 22.31 3.58
N GLN A 61 -8.31 21.32 3.88
CA GLN A 61 -8.05 20.84 5.26
C GLN A 61 -7.37 21.90 6.14
N LEU A 62 -6.72 22.91 5.56
CA LEU A 62 -6.09 24.00 6.30
C LEU A 62 -7.08 25.10 6.72
N ILE A 63 -8.31 25.11 6.17
CA ILE A 63 -9.32 26.11 6.48
C ILE A 63 -10.17 25.64 7.65
N SER A 64 -9.97 26.24 8.82
CA SER A 64 -10.45 25.69 10.09
C SER A 64 -11.97 25.77 10.35
N LEU A 65 -12.65 26.67 9.65
CA LEU A 65 -14.08 26.94 9.81
C LEU A 65 -14.94 26.21 8.77
N LEU A 66 -14.33 25.40 7.90
CA LEU A 66 -14.99 24.87 6.72
C LEU A 66 -15.89 23.68 7.09
N PRO A 67 -17.21 23.72 6.81
CA PRO A 67 -18.14 22.64 7.17
C PRO A 67 -17.84 21.33 6.42
N TYR A 68 -18.11 20.18 7.05
CA TYR A 68 -17.85 18.87 6.45
C TYR A 68 -18.54 18.65 5.11
N VAL A 69 -19.77 19.14 5.01
CA VAL A 69 -20.62 19.10 3.82
C VAL A 69 -19.89 19.57 2.59
N PHE A 70 -19.11 20.63 2.72
CA PHE A 70 -18.35 21.19 1.62
C PHE A 70 -17.28 20.21 1.12
N PHE A 71 -16.61 19.46 2.02
CA PHE A 71 -15.66 18.42 1.62
C PHE A 71 -16.35 17.29 0.84
N ILE A 72 -17.57 16.91 1.23
CA ILE A 72 -18.35 15.88 0.54
C ILE A 72 -18.74 16.37 -0.86
N TYR A 73 -19.26 17.59 -0.98
CA TYR A 73 -19.59 18.19 -2.29
C TYR A 73 -18.35 18.42 -3.16
N PHE A 74 -17.21 18.77 -2.57
CA PHE A 74 -15.97 18.94 -3.29
C PHE A 74 -15.47 17.62 -3.89
N ILE A 75 -15.54 16.51 -3.13
CA ILE A 75 -15.22 15.18 -3.66
C ILE A 75 -16.23 14.73 -4.72
N LEU A 76 -17.51 15.05 -4.55
CA LEU A 76 -18.52 14.80 -5.58
C LEU A 76 -18.21 15.58 -6.88
N ALA A 77 -17.79 16.84 -6.78
CA ALA A 77 -17.36 17.64 -7.92
C ALA A 77 -16.11 17.05 -8.59
N ILE A 78 -15.12 16.60 -7.80
CA ILE A 78 -13.94 15.87 -8.31
C ILE A 78 -14.39 14.62 -9.07
N ASN A 79 -15.32 13.84 -8.53
CA ASN A 79 -15.84 12.63 -9.18
C ASN A 79 -16.45 12.94 -10.54
N ILE A 80 -17.32 13.95 -10.60
CA ILE A 80 -18.00 14.37 -11.84
C ILE A 80 -16.96 14.84 -12.87
N LEU A 81 -16.04 15.72 -12.48
CA LEU A 81 -14.99 16.22 -13.37
C LEU A 81 -14.09 15.11 -13.89
N TYR A 82 -13.69 14.19 -13.01
CA TYR A 82 -12.82 13.07 -13.36
C TYR A 82 -13.51 12.08 -14.30
N LEU A 83 -14.80 11.81 -14.06
CA LEU A 83 -15.63 10.97 -14.91
C LEU A 83 -15.83 11.61 -16.29
N ILE A 84 -16.12 12.92 -16.36
CA ILE A 84 -16.21 13.66 -17.62
C ILE A 84 -14.89 13.56 -18.39
N PHE A 85 -13.75 13.74 -17.72
CA PHE A 85 -12.44 13.57 -18.33
C PHE A 85 -12.28 12.14 -18.91
N CYS A 86 -12.61 11.10 -18.16
CA CYS A 86 -12.58 9.72 -18.65
C CYS A 86 -13.47 9.50 -19.89
N PHE A 87 -14.66 10.11 -19.93
CA PHE A 87 -15.55 10.02 -21.10
C PHE A 87 -15.04 10.79 -22.31
N ILE A 88 -14.48 11.99 -22.13
CA ILE A 88 -13.91 12.79 -23.25
C ILE A 88 -12.80 12.02 -23.96
N PHE A 89 -11.95 11.35 -23.19
CA PHE A 89 -10.83 10.61 -23.76
C PHE A 89 -11.12 9.13 -24.06
N ILE A 90 -12.38 8.69 -23.96
CA ILE A 90 -12.76 7.28 -24.10
C ILE A 90 -12.25 6.63 -25.40
N ARG A 91 -12.26 7.39 -26.51
CA ARG A 91 -11.80 6.94 -27.84
C ARG A 91 -10.31 6.60 -27.89
N PHE A 92 -9.51 7.18 -27.00
CA PHE A 92 -8.07 6.94 -26.96
C PHE A 92 -7.69 5.73 -26.08
N TRP A 93 -8.59 5.30 -25.18
CA TRP A 93 -8.27 4.32 -24.14
C TRP A 93 -9.06 3.03 -24.24
N LEU A 94 -10.28 3.06 -24.79
CA LEU A 94 -11.02 1.86 -25.13
C LEU A 94 -10.51 1.31 -26.46
N ASP A 95 -9.49 0.47 -26.38
CA ASP A 95 -9.09 -0.36 -27.50
C ASP A 95 -10.25 -1.33 -27.84
N THR A 96 -10.59 -1.48 -29.12
CA THR A 96 -11.75 -2.29 -29.60
C THR A 96 -11.65 -3.78 -29.28
N THR A 97 -10.58 -4.18 -28.59
CA THR A 97 -10.31 -5.54 -28.14
C THR A 97 -10.67 -5.79 -26.66
N PHE A 98 -11.63 -5.04 -26.13
CA PHE A 98 -12.14 -5.19 -24.75
C PHE A 98 -12.72 -6.59 -24.47
N ILE A 99 -13.22 -7.30 -25.50
CA ILE A 99 -13.78 -8.66 -25.39
C ILE A 99 -12.73 -9.68 -25.86
N LYS A 100 -11.64 -9.81 -25.11
CA LYS A 100 -10.61 -10.85 -25.30
C LYS A 100 -10.75 -11.95 -24.25
N LEU A 101 -10.15 -13.11 -24.50
CA LEU A 101 -10.09 -14.22 -23.53
C LEU A 101 -9.49 -13.76 -22.18
N ASP A 102 -8.59 -12.78 -22.19
CA ASP A 102 -8.01 -12.16 -21.00
C ASP A 102 -9.07 -11.44 -20.12
N PHE A 103 -10.12 -10.86 -20.72
CA PHE A 103 -11.24 -10.27 -19.99
C PHE A 103 -12.05 -11.34 -19.26
N LEU A 104 -12.32 -12.47 -19.91
CA LEU A 104 -13.05 -13.57 -19.29
C LEU A 104 -12.27 -14.17 -18.12
N ILE A 105 -10.94 -14.34 -18.26
CA ILE A 105 -10.09 -14.80 -17.15
C ILE A 105 -10.11 -13.76 -16.01
N PHE A 106 -9.98 -12.47 -16.33
CA PHE A 106 -10.04 -11.42 -15.31
C PHE A 106 -11.37 -11.43 -14.56
N LEU A 107 -12.49 -11.50 -15.27
CA LEU A 107 -13.82 -11.50 -14.70
C LEU A 107 -14.05 -12.76 -13.84
N PHE A 108 -13.57 -13.92 -14.29
CA PHE A 108 -13.61 -15.16 -13.48
C PHE A 108 -12.86 -15.00 -12.15
N VAL A 109 -11.64 -14.46 -12.17
CA VAL A 109 -10.86 -14.20 -10.95
C VAL A 109 -11.56 -13.17 -10.06
N ALA A 110 -12.12 -12.11 -10.64
CA ALA A 110 -12.88 -11.11 -9.90
C ALA A 110 -14.11 -11.72 -9.22
N ILE A 111 -14.89 -12.57 -9.91
CA ILE A 111 -16.03 -13.28 -9.34
C ILE A 111 -15.61 -14.13 -8.13
N ILE A 112 -14.49 -14.86 -8.22
CA ILE A 112 -14.00 -15.65 -7.08
C ILE A 112 -13.77 -14.77 -5.86
N PHE A 113 -13.08 -13.63 -6.01
CA PHE A 113 -12.84 -12.73 -4.87
C PHE A 113 -14.11 -12.05 -4.37
N VAL A 114 -15.05 -11.72 -5.27
CA VAL A 114 -16.37 -11.19 -4.91
C VAL A 114 -17.16 -12.19 -4.07
N VAL A 115 -17.21 -13.47 -4.49
CA VAL A 115 -17.90 -14.54 -3.75
C VAL A 115 -17.24 -14.78 -2.39
N LEU A 116 -15.91 -14.75 -2.32
CA LEU A 116 -15.19 -14.85 -1.05
C LEU A 116 -15.51 -13.69 -0.11
N ASN A 117 -15.54 -12.47 -0.61
CA ASN A 117 -15.92 -11.29 0.17
C ASN A 117 -17.34 -11.38 0.68
N PHE A 118 -18.26 -11.83 -0.17
CA PHE A 118 -19.64 -12.07 0.20
C PHE A 118 -19.76 -13.13 1.31
N TYR A 119 -19.04 -14.26 1.19
CA TYR A 119 -19.03 -15.30 2.21
C TYR A 119 -18.43 -14.83 3.55
N PHE A 120 -17.34 -14.05 3.51
CA PHE A 120 -16.75 -13.47 4.71
C PHE A 120 -17.67 -12.48 5.41
N TYR A 121 -18.52 -11.81 4.64
CA TYR A 121 -19.52 -10.91 5.19
C TYR A 121 -20.62 -11.67 5.96
N ASP A 122 -21.24 -12.70 5.38
CA ASP A 122 -22.50 -13.26 5.92
C ASP A 122 -22.29 -14.12 7.17
N SER A 123 -21.04 -14.46 7.48
CA SER A 123 -20.69 -15.17 8.70
C SER A 123 -20.68 -14.23 9.93
N SER A 124 -21.66 -14.45 10.81
CA SER A 124 -22.02 -13.75 12.05
C SER A 124 -20.93 -12.96 12.81
N ASN A 125 -21.34 -11.78 13.29
CA ASN A 125 -20.68 -10.87 14.24
C ASN A 125 -19.52 -10.01 13.71
N ASP A 126 -19.67 -9.40 12.54
CA ASP A 126 -18.79 -8.32 12.12
C ASP A 126 -19.07 -7.03 12.92
N LYS A 127 -18.57 -6.98 14.17
CA LYS A 127 -18.64 -5.81 15.06
C LYS A 127 -18.03 -4.56 14.42
N SER A 128 -17.16 -4.73 13.43
CA SER A 128 -16.50 -3.64 12.73
C SER A 128 -17.45 -2.91 11.79
N PHE A 129 -18.31 -3.64 11.08
CA PHE A 129 -19.27 -3.04 10.17
C PHE A 129 -20.31 -2.22 10.93
N GLN A 130 -20.77 -2.71 12.09
CA GLN A 130 -21.66 -1.92 12.96
C GLN A 130 -21.00 -0.61 13.41
N ARG A 131 -19.71 -0.64 13.78
CA ARG A 131 -18.94 0.58 14.11
C ARG A 131 -18.77 1.51 12.90
N HIS A 132 -18.52 0.94 11.72
CA HIS A 132 -18.42 1.69 10.47
C HIS A 132 -19.76 2.33 10.07
N LYS A 133 -20.88 1.62 10.25
CA LYS A 133 -22.23 2.14 10.07
C LYS A 133 -22.51 3.30 11.02
N SER A 134 -22.19 3.15 12.31
CA SER A 134 -22.33 4.22 13.30
C SER A 134 -21.46 5.43 12.95
N THR A 135 -20.25 5.20 12.44
CA THR A 135 -19.35 6.26 11.94
C THR A 135 -20.00 7.02 10.79
N LEU A 136 -20.51 6.32 9.78
CA LEU A 136 -21.14 6.93 8.61
C LEU A 136 -22.44 7.65 8.98
N SER A 137 -23.25 7.12 9.90
CA SER A 137 -24.46 7.80 10.36
C SER A 137 -24.15 9.10 11.10
N ILE A 138 -23.09 9.10 11.92
CA ILE A 138 -22.61 10.29 12.62
C ILE A 138 -22.09 11.34 11.62
N LEU A 139 -21.35 10.90 10.60
CA LEU A 139 -20.85 11.78 9.54
C LEU A 139 -21.96 12.33 8.61
N TYR A 140 -23.05 11.59 8.41
CA TYR A 140 -24.19 12.12 7.68
C TYR A 140 -24.99 13.13 8.51
N TRP A 141 -25.15 12.91 9.82
CA TRP A 141 -25.79 13.91 10.68
C TRP A 141 -25.04 15.26 10.65
N LEU A 142 -23.71 15.22 10.53
CA LEU A 142 -22.86 16.41 10.32
C LEU A 142 -23.12 17.14 9.00
N LYS A 143 -23.86 16.51 8.06
CA LYS A 143 -24.31 17.19 6.85
C LYS A 143 -25.24 18.35 7.20
N ASP A 144 -26.18 18.10 8.10
CA ASP A 144 -27.23 19.05 8.43
C ASP A 144 -26.86 19.91 9.65
N ASN A 145 -25.74 19.59 10.31
CA ASN A 145 -25.23 20.27 11.51
C ASN A 145 -23.79 20.76 11.29
N PRO A 146 -23.58 22.02 10.88
CA PRO A 146 -22.26 22.54 10.54
C PRO A 146 -21.41 22.72 11.80
N VAL A 147 -20.56 21.73 12.09
CA VAL A 147 -19.59 21.78 13.17
C VAL A 147 -18.21 22.13 12.61
N SER A 148 -17.56 23.17 13.14
CA SER A 148 -16.17 23.51 12.80
C SER A 148 -15.22 22.46 13.39
N PHE A 149 -14.33 21.92 12.54
CA PHE A 149 -13.42 20.83 12.88
C PHE A 149 -12.31 21.16 13.87
N PHE A 150 -11.96 22.44 13.99
CA PHE A 150 -10.86 22.89 14.84
C PHE A 150 -11.35 23.41 16.19
N SER A 151 -12.67 23.41 16.45
CA SER A 151 -13.18 23.72 17.78
C SER A 151 -12.97 22.51 18.70
N ASN A 152 -12.18 22.72 19.75
CA ASN A 152 -11.78 21.67 20.70
C ASN A 152 -12.97 21.12 21.52
N SER A 153 -14.14 21.76 21.48
CA SER A 153 -15.30 21.46 22.34
C SER A 153 -16.30 20.46 21.76
N THR A 154 -15.96 19.78 20.67
CA THR A 154 -16.91 18.93 19.97
C THR A 154 -16.72 17.46 20.32
N LEU A 155 -17.84 16.76 20.52
CA LEU A 155 -17.92 15.32 20.80
C LEU A 155 -17.18 14.47 19.73
N PHE A 156 -16.87 15.06 18.58
CA PHE A 156 -16.11 14.50 17.46
C PHE A 156 -14.60 14.36 17.72
N ASN A 157 -13.97 15.33 18.39
CA ASN A 157 -12.57 15.20 18.83
C ASN A 157 -12.43 14.12 19.91
N PHE A 158 -13.48 13.94 20.73
CA PHE A 158 -13.57 12.89 21.74
C PHE A 158 -13.75 11.49 21.14
N LEU A 159 -14.49 11.36 20.02
CA LEU A 159 -14.68 10.11 19.29
C LEU A 159 -13.52 9.75 18.32
N GLU A 160 -12.45 10.55 18.29
CA GLU A 160 -11.31 10.42 17.37
C GLU A 160 -11.70 10.30 15.88
N PHE A 161 -12.87 10.83 15.48
CA PHE A 161 -13.32 10.79 14.09
C PHE A 161 -12.41 11.66 13.23
N LYS A 162 -11.51 11.02 12.48
CA LYS A 162 -10.65 11.68 11.50
C LYS A 162 -11.48 12.01 10.26
N ALA A 163 -12.25 13.09 10.33
CA ALA A 163 -13.16 13.56 9.28
C ALA A 163 -12.47 13.75 7.90
N PHE A 164 -11.14 13.81 7.84
CA PHE A 164 -10.36 14.13 6.64
C PHE A 164 -9.91 12.92 5.79
N GLN A 165 -10.46 11.72 6.00
CA GLN A 165 -10.12 10.56 5.16
C GLN A 165 -10.92 10.58 3.85
N GLY A 166 -10.22 10.69 2.72
CA GLY A 166 -10.80 10.72 1.37
C GLY A 166 -11.68 9.50 1.05
N TRP A 167 -11.36 8.33 1.62
CA TRP A 167 -12.14 7.11 1.45
C TRP A 167 -13.55 7.19 2.06
N PHE A 168 -13.68 7.70 3.28
CA PHE A 168 -14.99 7.82 3.93
C PHE A 168 -15.84 8.93 3.32
N THR A 169 -15.22 10.05 2.98
CA THR A 169 -15.92 11.14 2.28
C THR A 169 -16.37 10.71 0.89
N PHE A 170 -15.58 9.88 0.19
CA PHE A 170 -16.00 9.26 -1.06
C PHE A 170 -17.25 8.39 -0.87
N GLN A 171 -17.29 7.50 0.13
CA GLN A 171 -18.47 6.68 0.44
C GLN A 171 -19.72 7.53 0.76
N LEU A 172 -19.56 8.61 1.51
CA LEU A 172 -20.65 9.54 1.81
C LEU A 172 -21.14 10.30 0.57
N SER A 173 -20.24 10.65 -0.36
CA SER A 173 -20.63 11.29 -1.61
C SER A 173 -21.52 10.38 -2.47
N LEU A 174 -21.29 9.06 -2.46
CA LEU A 174 -22.14 8.08 -3.14
C LEU A 174 -23.53 8.02 -2.52
N ILE A 175 -23.59 8.00 -1.19
CA ILE A 175 -24.85 8.01 -0.45
C ILE A 175 -25.67 9.26 -0.81
N MET A 176 -25.04 10.45 -0.82
CA MET A 176 -25.72 11.70 -1.16
C MET A 176 -26.24 11.69 -2.59
N MET A 177 -25.48 11.12 -3.52
CA MET A 177 -25.89 11.05 -4.93
C MET A 177 -27.13 10.17 -5.13
N VAL A 178 -27.27 9.08 -4.38
CA VAL A 178 -28.45 8.18 -4.46
C VAL A 178 -29.59 8.62 -3.54
N ASN A 179 -29.35 9.59 -2.67
CA ASN A 179 -30.32 10.13 -1.71
C ASN A 179 -30.96 9.06 -0.81
N ILE A 180 -30.13 8.19 -0.24
CA ILE A 180 -30.55 7.09 0.64
C ILE A 180 -30.55 7.53 2.11
N ASN A 181 -31.53 7.08 2.89
CA ASN A 181 -31.65 7.36 4.32
C ASN A 181 -30.52 6.72 5.14
N ALA A 182 -30.17 7.34 6.28
CA ALA A 182 -29.01 6.95 7.10
C ALA A 182 -29.02 5.50 7.62
N TYR A 183 -30.21 4.95 7.88
CA TYR A 183 -30.35 3.57 8.35
C TYR A 183 -30.21 2.53 7.21
N GLU A 184 -30.30 2.95 5.95
CA GLU A 184 -30.22 2.11 4.74
C GLU A 184 -28.82 2.06 4.13
N TYR A 185 -27.82 2.73 4.70
CA TYR A 185 -26.43 2.74 4.20
C TYR A 185 -25.85 1.38 3.96
N GLU A 186 -26.16 0.46 4.88
CA GLU A 186 -25.73 -0.92 4.78
C GLU A 186 -26.25 -1.60 3.51
N THR A 187 -27.43 -1.23 3.03
CA THR A 187 -28.06 -1.90 1.89
C THR A 187 -27.40 -1.54 0.55
N LEU A 188 -26.82 -0.34 0.42
CA LEU A 188 -26.10 0.12 -0.78
C LEU A 188 -24.58 -0.01 -0.66
N LEU A 189 -23.98 0.44 0.44
CA LEU A 189 -22.52 0.43 0.58
C LEU A 189 -21.96 -0.98 0.64
N LYS A 190 -22.66 -1.92 1.26
CA LYS A 190 -22.23 -3.31 1.32
C LYS A 190 -22.04 -3.91 -0.08
N PRO A 191 -23.06 -3.96 -0.97
CA PRO A 191 -22.88 -4.46 -2.32
C PRO A 191 -21.87 -3.68 -3.15
N PHE A 192 -21.84 -2.36 -3.00
CA PHE A 192 -20.85 -1.54 -3.65
C PHE A 192 -19.41 -1.94 -3.29
N LEU A 193 -19.13 -2.05 -1.99
CA LEU A 193 -17.77 -2.24 -1.47
C LEU A 193 -17.25 -3.66 -1.72
N PHE A 194 -18.05 -4.72 -1.55
CA PHE A 194 -17.53 -6.08 -1.78
C PHE A 194 -17.19 -6.34 -3.26
N LEU A 195 -17.98 -5.75 -4.18
CA LEU A 195 -17.70 -5.80 -5.61
C LEU A 195 -16.44 -5.00 -5.91
N LEU A 196 -16.36 -3.74 -5.46
CA LEU A 196 -15.17 -2.91 -5.68
C LEU A 196 -13.90 -3.56 -5.13
N ASP A 197 -13.94 -4.12 -3.92
CA ASP A 197 -12.81 -4.84 -3.29
C ASP A 197 -12.38 -6.06 -4.12
N GLY A 198 -13.35 -6.85 -4.60
CA GLY A 198 -13.07 -8.02 -5.43
C GLY A 198 -12.39 -7.67 -6.75
N PHE A 199 -12.88 -6.63 -7.44
CA PHE A 199 -12.27 -6.14 -8.69
C PHE A 199 -10.89 -5.49 -8.45
N LEU A 200 -10.74 -4.72 -7.37
CA LEU A 200 -9.46 -4.09 -7.02
C LEU A 200 -8.40 -5.13 -6.68
N TYR A 201 -8.74 -6.12 -5.84
CA TYR A 201 -7.83 -7.19 -5.47
C TYR A 201 -7.47 -8.08 -6.66
N ALA A 202 -8.44 -8.38 -7.55
CA ALA A 202 -8.15 -9.05 -8.81
C ALA A 202 -7.15 -8.25 -9.67
N SER A 203 -7.33 -6.94 -9.79
CA SER A 203 -6.40 -6.09 -10.55
C SER A 203 -4.97 -6.08 -9.97
N ILE A 204 -4.84 -6.03 -8.64
CA ILE A 204 -3.55 -6.15 -7.94
C ILE A 204 -2.93 -7.54 -8.17
N PHE A 205 -3.73 -8.59 -8.11
CA PHE A 205 -3.31 -9.97 -8.39
C PHE A 205 -2.75 -10.11 -9.80
N PHE A 206 -3.43 -9.58 -10.82
CA PHE A 206 -2.92 -9.58 -12.19
C PHE A 206 -1.64 -8.75 -12.31
N CYS A 207 -1.58 -7.59 -11.66
CA CYS A 207 -0.34 -6.81 -11.61
C CYS A 207 0.82 -7.61 -11.02
N LEU A 208 0.59 -8.39 -9.95
CA LEU A 208 1.59 -9.28 -9.34
C LEU A 208 2.07 -10.34 -10.34
N VAL A 209 1.14 -11.09 -10.94
CA VAL A 209 1.50 -12.17 -11.87
C VAL A 209 2.22 -11.62 -13.10
N ASP A 210 1.71 -10.55 -13.72
CA ASP A 210 2.29 -10.00 -14.95
C ASP A 210 3.62 -9.29 -14.75
N SER A 211 3.78 -8.62 -13.61
CA SER A 211 5.00 -7.89 -13.28
C SER A 211 6.15 -8.80 -12.89
N LEU A 212 5.87 -9.96 -12.29
CA LEU A 212 6.88 -10.87 -11.75
C LEU A 212 7.08 -12.13 -12.61
N SER A 213 6.19 -12.41 -13.57
CA SER A 213 6.35 -13.51 -14.52
C SER A 213 7.13 -13.12 -15.78
N ASP A 214 8.16 -13.91 -16.08
CA ASP A 214 8.97 -13.79 -17.30
C ASP A 214 8.94 -15.07 -18.15
N MET A 215 8.00 -15.97 -17.86
CA MET A 215 7.79 -17.21 -18.60
C MET A 215 7.43 -16.96 -20.06
N GLU A 216 7.92 -17.79 -20.97
CA GLU A 216 7.58 -17.72 -22.40
C GLU A 216 6.41 -18.66 -22.71
N LYS A 217 6.40 -19.85 -22.10
CA LYS A 217 5.40 -20.89 -22.39
C LYS A 217 4.06 -20.59 -21.71
N LYS A 218 2.98 -20.61 -22.51
CA LYS A 218 1.59 -20.38 -22.05
C LYS A 218 1.18 -21.33 -20.91
N ARG A 219 1.59 -22.60 -20.95
CA ARG A 219 1.25 -23.60 -19.91
C ARG A 219 1.79 -23.19 -18.53
N TYR A 220 3.03 -22.74 -18.44
CA TYR A 220 3.61 -22.32 -17.16
C TYR A 220 2.99 -21.02 -16.64
N LYS A 221 2.62 -20.08 -17.52
CA LYS A 221 1.84 -18.89 -17.14
C LYS A 221 0.50 -19.25 -16.50
N ILE A 222 -0.25 -20.18 -17.11
CA ILE A 222 -1.54 -20.64 -16.58
C ILE A 222 -1.37 -21.34 -15.23
N MET A 223 -0.40 -22.25 -15.10
CA MET A 223 -0.13 -22.94 -13.82
C MET A 223 0.29 -21.95 -12.72
N THR A 224 1.07 -20.93 -13.08
CA THR A 224 1.46 -19.86 -12.15
C THR A 224 0.25 -19.05 -11.71
N LEU A 225 -0.62 -18.66 -12.65
CA LEU A 225 -1.87 -17.95 -12.33
C LEU A 225 -2.73 -18.77 -11.36
N ILE A 226 -2.97 -20.06 -11.64
CA ILE A 226 -3.77 -20.94 -10.78
C ILE A 226 -3.14 -21.09 -9.39
N SER A 227 -1.84 -21.36 -9.31
CA SER A 227 -1.15 -21.52 -8.02
C SER A 227 -1.13 -20.25 -7.18
N CYS A 228 -0.83 -19.09 -7.78
CA CYS A 228 -0.93 -17.80 -7.10
C CYS A 228 -2.38 -17.49 -6.68
N LEU A 229 -3.39 -17.87 -7.49
CA LEU A 229 -4.79 -17.69 -7.15
C LEU A 229 -5.17 -18.50 -5.91
N VAL A 230 -4.78 -19.78 -5.86
CA VAL A 230 -5.00 -20.64 -4.67
C VAL A 230 -4.33 -20.03 -3.43
N VAL A 231 -3.09 -19.57 -3.55
CA VAL A 231 -2.38 -18.88 -2.47
C VAL A 231 -3.11 -17.61 -2.02
N SER A 232 -3.59 -16.80 -2.96
CA SER A 232 -4.31 -15.56 -2.66
C SER A 232 -5.66 -15.81 -1.98
N VAL A 233 -6.38 -16.86 -2.39
CA VAL A 233 -7.61 -17.30 -1.74
C VAL A 233 -7.33 -17.74 -0.30
N LEU A 234 -6.35 -18.62 -0.09
CA LEU A 234 -5.95 -19.08 1.25
C LEU A 234 -5.49 -17.93 2.15
N ALA A 235 -4.72 -16.99 1.59
CA ALA A 235 -4.30 -15.78 2.28
C ALA A 235 -5.50 -14.97 2.79
N LYS A 236 -6.54 -14.79 1.95
CA LYS A 236 -7.74 -14.04 2.33
C LYS A 236 -8.51 -14.73 3.47
N PHE A 237 -8.54 -16.06 3.49
CA PHE A 237 -9.07 -16.84 4.62
C PHE A 237 -8.24 -16.66 5.91
N ILE A 238 -6.91 -16.67 5.82
CA ILE A 238 -6.03 -16.51 6.99
C ILE A 238 -6.13 -15.09 7.57
N THR A 239 -6.24 -14.05 6.74
CA THR A 239 -6.40 -12.67 7.20
C THR A 239 -7.68 -12.47 8.01
N ARG A 240 -8.72 -13.26 7.75
CA ARG A 240 -9.95 -13.24 8.55
C ARG A 240 -9.72 -13.69 9.99
N LEU A 241 -8.91 -14.74 10.19
CA LEU A 241 -8.64 -15.30 11.52
C LEU A 241 -7.87 -14.33 12.43
N THR A 242 -7.28 -13.28 11.88
CA THR A 242 -6.46 -12.30 12.60
C THR A 242 -7.20 -10.99 12.92
N ASN A 243 -8.54 -10.95 12.80
CA ASN A 243 -9.39 -9.77 13.06
C ASN A 243 -8.94 -8.51 12.30
N TYR A 244 -8.57 -8.69 11.03
CA TYR A 244 -8.42 -7.60 10.08
C TYR A 244 -9.72 -7.46 9.29
N ASP A 245 -10.43 -6.38 9.54
CA ASP A 245 -11.80 -6.18 9.07
C ASP A 245 -11.87 -5.78 7.59
N PHE A 246 -12.65 -6.53 6.80
CA PHE A 246 -12.67 -6.55 5.32
C PHE A 246 -13.13 -5.28 4.58
N TRP A 247 -13.26 -4.13 5.28
CA TRP A 247 -14.09 -3.01 4.79
C TRP A 247 -13.55 -1.61 5.04
N ASN A 248 -12.56 -1.47 5.92
CA ASN A 248 -12.08 -0.17 6.37
C ASN A 248 -10.99 0.38 5.42
N GLY A 249 -10.74 1.69 5.46
CA GLY A 249 -9.61 2.31 4.78
C GLY A 249 -8.26 1.63 5.08
N GLU A 250 -8.13 0.95 6.22
CA GLU A 250 -6.97 0.12 6.56
C GLU A 250 -6.68 -1.02 5.57
N ILE A 251 -7.69 -1.60 4.93
CA ILE A 251 -7.49 -2.64 3.91
C ILE A 251 -7.07 -2.07 2.58
N ILE A 252 -7.69 -0.96 2.17
CA ILE A 252 -7.26 -0.26 0.97
C ILE A 252 -5.82 0.24 1.14
N PHE A 253 -5.45 0.64 2.36
CA PHE A 253 -4.07 0.92 2.74
C PHE A 253 -3.15 -0.33 2.67
N ALA A 254 -3.60 -1.49 3.13
CA ALA A 254 -2.86 -2.75 2.96
C ALA A 254 -2.66 -3.09 1.46
N TYR A 255 -3.69 -2.91 0.64
CA TYR A 255 -3.62 -3.10 -0.80
C TYR A 255 -2.65 -2.13 -1.47
N LEU A 256 -2.59 -0.88 -1.00
CA LEU A 256 -1.58 0.09 -1.43
C LEU A 256 -0.15 -0.38 -1.12
N ILE A 257 0.08 -0.93 0.08
CA ILE A 257 1.39 -1.50 0.46
C ILE A 257 1.74 -2.69 -0.45
N ILE A 258 0.80 -3.61 -0.68
CA ILE A 258 1.00 -4.76 -1.56
C ILE A 258 1.34 -4.29 -2.98
N TYR A 259 0.54 -3.38 -3.54
CA TYR A 259 0.68 -2.87 -4.90
C TYR A 259 2.00 -2.11 -5.09
N SER A 260 2.35 -1.20 -4.19
CA SER A 260 3.63 -0.47 -4.22
C SER A 260 4.85 -1.40 -4.10
N THR A 261 4.73 -2.44 -3.27
CA THR A 261 5.77 -3.46 -3.11
C THR A 261 5.96 -4.27 -4.40
N ILE A 262 4.88 -4.71 -5.06
CA ILE A 262 4.95 -5.41 -6.36
C ILE A 262 5.68 -4.55 -7.39
N LEU A 263 5.33 -3.27 -7.50
CA LEU A 263 5.96 -2.35 -8.45
C LEU A 263 7.44 -2.11 -8.13
N LEU A 264 7.81 -2.02 -6.85
CA LEU A 264 9.21 -1.90 -6.43
C LEU A 264 10.01 -3.16 -6.77
N ILE A 265 9.46 -4.35 -6.52
CA ILE A 265 10.14 -5.62 -6.84
C ILE A 265 10.35 -5.71 -8.35
N ARG A 266 9.31 -5.41 -9.15
CA ARG A 266 9.44 -5.31 -10.62
C ARG A 266 10.56 -4.35 -11.01
N TYR A 267 10.61 -3.18 -10.38
CA TYR A 267 11.63 -2.17 -10.64
C TYR A 267 13.05 -2.66 -10.31
N THR A 268 13.21 -3.57 -9.35
CA THR A 268 14.52 -3.92 -8.77
C THR A 268 15.01 -5.31 -9.15
N SER A 269 14.17 -6.17 -9.73
CA SER A 269 14.50 -7.58 -10.01
C SER A 269 14.89 -7.90 -11.46
N PHE A 270 14.44 -7.13 -12.46
CA PHE A 270 14.51 -7.56 -13.88
C PHE A 270 15.51 -6.81 -14.76
N ASN A 271 16.43 -6.01 -14.19
CA ASN A 271 17.37 -5.14 -14.93
C ASN A 271 16.70 -4.21 -15.97
N LYS A 272 15.37 -4.04 -15.92
CA LYS A 272 14.58 -3.15 -16.77
C LYS A 272 14.19 -1.93 -15.95
N ARG A 273 15.05 -0.90 -16.00
CA ARG A 273 14.86 0.34 -15.24
C ARG A 273 13.89 1.27 -15.96
N GLU A 274 12.62 1.26 -15.56
CA GLU A 274 11.61 2.21 -16.04
C GLU A 274 11.80 3.57 -15.35
N ARG A 275 12.22 4.59 -16.11
CA ARG A 275 12.66 5.91 -15.59
C ARG A 275 11.64 6.61 -14.67
N PHE A 276 10.35 6.40 -14.92
CA PHE A 276 9.25 7.08 -14.25
C PHE A 276 8.56 6.21 -13.18
N LEU A 277 8.85 4.91 -13.12
CA LEU A 277 8.26 4.00 -12.13
C LEU A 277 8.53 4.44 -10.68
N PRO A 278 9.73 4.96 -10.30
CA PRO A 278 9.96 5.51 -8.97
C PRO A 278 9.06 6.70 -8.62
N ILE A 279 8.77 7.58 -9.59
CA ILE A 279 7.84 8.71 -9.37
C ILE A 279 6.44 8.17 -9.16
N PHE A 280 6.03 7.21 -9.99
CA PHE A 280 4.71 6.62 -9.89
C PHE A 280 4.48 5.92 -8.54
N ILE A 281 5.46 5.12 -8.07
CA ILE A 281 5.41 4.50 -6.74
C ILE A 281 5.32 5.57 -5.63
N GLY A 282 6.12 6.64 -5.72
CA GLY A 282 6.05 7.74 -4.76
C GLY A 282 4.69 8.45 -4.77
N LEU A 283 4.09 8.65 -5.94
CA LEU A 283 2.78 9.25 -6.12
C LEU A 283 1.69 8.40 -5.45
N ILE A 284 1.56 7.12 -5.83
CA ILE A 284 0.53 6.25 -5.24
C ILE A 284 0.70 6.09 -3.74
N MET A 285 1.96 6.00 -3.27
CA MET A 285 2.25 5.92 -1.84
C MET A 285 1.75 7.19 -1.15
N GLY A 286 1.93 8.37 -1.74
CA GLY A 286 1.37 9.63 -1.21
C GLY A 286 -0.15 9.58 -0.99
N GLY A 287 -0.90 8.79 -1.77
CA GLY A 287 -2.33 8.58 -1.58
C GLY A 287 -2.73 7.88 -0.27
N TYR A 288 -1.78 7.40 0.54
CA TYR A 288 -2.06 6.70 1.80
C TYR A 288 -2.94 7.50 2.77
N THR A 289 -2.84 8.84 2.76
CA THR A 289 -3.63 9.72 3.63
C THR A 289 -5.12 9.68 3.28
N SER A 290 -5.50 9.29 2.06
CA SER A 290 -6.91 9.05 1.75
C SER A 290 -7.49 7.85 2.51
N PHE A 291 -6.66 6.93 2.97
CA PHE A 291 -7.08 5.64 3.52
C PHE A 291 -6.82 5.48 5.02
N SER A 292 -5.63 5.87 5.50
CA SER A 292 -5.32 5.78 6.94
C SER A 292 -4.25 6.78 7.37
N TRP A 293 -4.70 7.80 8.10
CA TRP A 293 -3.83 8.81 8.70
C TRP A 293 -3.02 8.25 9.88
N SER A 294 -3.59 7.34 10.67
CA SER A 294 -2.90 6.70 11.81
C SER A 294 -1.66 5.92 11.36
N ASN A 295 -1.71 5.39 10.13
CA ASN A 295 -0.66 4.57 9.56
C ASN A 295 0.40 5.39 8.80
N SER A 296 0.40 6.73 8.91
CA SER A 296 1.38 7.60 8.24
C SER A 296 2.84 7.20 8.51
N TYR A 297 3.14 6.81 9.75
CA TYR A 297 4.49 6.38 10.12
C TYR A 297 4.87 5.01 9.55
N HIS A 298 3.90 4.14 9.23
CA HIS A 298 4.18 2.88 8.52
C HIS A 298 4.66 3.13 7.09
N VAL A 299 4.17 4.19 6.45
CA VAL A 299 4.66 4.61 5.14
C VAL A 299 6.10 5.09 5.22
N LEU A 300 6.49 5.81 6.27
CA LEU A 300 7.89 6.17 6.50
C LEU A 300 8.79 4.93 6.61
N PHE A 301 8.34 3.93 7.38
CA PHE A 301 9.07 2.68 7.58
C PHE A 301 9.23 1.90 6.27
N LEU A 302 8.16 1.82 5.49
CA LEU A 302 8.18 1.19 4.18
C LEU A 302 9.07 1.95 3.19
N LEU A 303 9.02 3.28 3.19
CA LEU A 303 9.90 4.10 2.35
C LEU A 303 11.35 3.84 2.67
N TYR A 304 11.74 3.80 3.95
CA TYR A 304 13.10 3.46 4.36
C TYR A 304 13.55 2.12 3.76
N ALA A 305 12.71 1.08 3.85
CA ALA A 305 13.01 -0.21 3.24
C ALA A 305 13.09 -0.14 1.69
N PHE A 306 12.25 0.67 1.05
CA PHE A 306 12.27 0.88 -0.41
C PHE A 306 13.55 1.57 -0.87
N LEU A 307 13.97 2.63 -0.17
CA LEU A 307 15.22 3.34 -0.47
C LEU A 307 16.40 2.39 -0.45
N PHE A 308 16.41 1.51 0.56
CA PHE A 308 17.46 0.54 0.74
C PHE A 308 17.58 -0.44 -0.44
N ILE A 309 16.46 -1.01 -0.88
CA ILE A 309 16.49 -1.96 -1.99
C ILE A 309 16.89 -1.28 -3.29
N VAL A 310 16.38 -0.08 -3.55
CA VAL A 310 16.75 0.69 -4.74
C VAL A 310 18.26 1.00 -4.76
N GLN A 311 18.82 1.43 -3.62
CA GLN A 311 20.26 1.64 -3.45
C GLN A 311 21.05 0.36 -3.74
N LYS A 312 20.55 -0.79 -3.29
CA LYS A 312 21.24 -2.07 -3.49
C LYS A 312 21.19 -2.56 -4.93
N SER A 313 20.03 -2.47 -5.56
CA SER A 313 19.83 -2.98 -6.92
C SER A 313 20.56 -2.14 -7.98
N TYR A 314 20.84 -0.87 -7.71
CA TYR A 314 21.43 0.06 -8.68
C TYR A 314 22.68 0.75 -8.15
N SER A 315 23.82 0.55 -8.80
CA SER A 315 25.09 1.23 -8.47
C SER A 315 25.13 2.70 -8.90
N LYS A 316 24.28 3.14 -9.83
CA LYS A 316 24.27 4.51 -10.37
C LYS A 316 22.88 5.12 -10.46
N ASN A 317 22.79 6.42 -10.21
CA ASN A 317 21.57 7.23 -10.23
C ASN A 317 20.48 6.77 -9.27
N PHE A 318 20.77 5.93 -8.26
CA PHE A 318 19.77 5.46 -7.30
C PHE A 318 19.28 6.61 -6.42
N THR A 319 20.13 7.60 -6.16
CA THR A 319 19.79 8.79 -5.38
C THR A 319 18.65 9.61 -5.97
N LYS A 320 18.64 9.77 -7.30
CA LYS A 320 17.54 10.44 -8.02
C LYS A 320 16.23 9.66 -7.90
N ASP A 321 16.28 8.33 -7.86
CA ASP A 321 15.10 7.49 -7.69
C ASP A 321 14.57 7.54 -6.26
N ILE A 322 15.47 7.56 -5.27
CA ILE A 322 15.15 7.77 -3.86
C ILE A 322 14.40 9.08 -3.66
N LEU A 323 14.85 10.18 -4.28
CA LEU A 323 14.17 11.47 -4.22
C LEU A 323 12.75 11.38 -4.81
N LYS A 324 12.62 10.80 -6.00
CA LYS A 324 11.32 10.63 -6.68
C LYS A 324 10.32 9.80 -5.87
N LEU A 325 10.80 8.77 -5.18
CA LEU A 325 9.98 7.90 -4.32
C LEU A 325 9.50 8.61 -3.04
N SER A 326 10.31 9.51 -2.49
CA SER A 326 10.15 9.98 -1.11
C SER A 326 9.47 11.34 -0.96
N ILE A 327 9.60 12.26 -1.92
CA ILE A 327 9.13 13.65 -1.78
C ILE A 327 7.62 13.74 -1.45
N LEU A 328 6.77 13.09 -2.24
CA LEU A 328 5.30 13.18 -2.07
C LEU A 328 4.84 12.55 -0.73
N PRO A 329 5.22 11.30 -0.40
CA PRO A 329 4.83 10.72 0.89
C PRO A 329 5.34 11.51 2.10
N ILE A 330 6.57 12.01 2.07
CA ILE A 330 7.14 12.77 3.19
C ILE A 330 6.45 14.13 3.33
N SER A 331 6.12 14.79 2.22
CA SER A 331 5.29 16.01 2.24
C SER A 331 3.96 15.74 2.96
N ASN A 332 3.29 14.63 2.65
CA ASN A 332 2.04 14.26 3.30
C ASN A 332 2.21 13.93 4.79
N ILE A 333 3.35 13.35 5.20
CA ILE A 333 3.67 13.14 6.62
C ILE A 333 3.89 14.47 7.35
N ALA A 334 4.58 15.42 6.74
CA ALA A 334 4.74 16.75 7.32
C ALA A 334 3.36 17.35 7.61
N PHE A 335 2.49 17.36 6.61
CA PHE A 335 1.15 17.89 6.76
C PHE A 335 0.27 17.12 7.75
N TYR A 336 0.38 15.79 7.80
CA TYR A 336 -0.26 14.99 8.84
C TYR A 336 0.08 15.52 10.24
N ASN A 337 1.35 15.85 10.48
CA ASN A 337 1.81 16.38 11.76
C ASN A 337 1.31 17.81 12.01
N LEU A 338 1.17 18.64 10.98
CA LEU A 338 0.55 19.97 11.11
C LEU A 338 -0.89 19.88 11.61
N VAL A 339 -1.71 19.06 10.94
CA VAL A 339 -3.13 18.87 11.29
C VAL A 339 -3.27 18.22 12.67
N SER A 340 -2.36 17.31 13.02
CA SER A 340 -2.32 16.66 14.33
C SER A 340 -1.76 17.55 15.45
N LYS A 341 -1.45 18.82 15.18
CA LYS A 341 -0.84 19.79 16.12
C LYS A 341 0.51 19.33 16.68
N LEU A 342 1.21 18.45 15.96
CA LEU A 342 2.56 17.96 16.26
C LEU A 342 3.61 18.88 15.62
N TYR A 343 3.67 20.13 16.09
CA TYR A 343 4.44 21.20 15.44
C TYR A 343 5.95 20.93 15.35
N PHE A 344 6.53 20.26 16.35
CA PHE A 344 7.94 19.89 16.33
C PHE A 344 8.25 18.87 15.21
N GLN A 345 7.43 17.82 15.12
CA GLN A 345 7.53 16.82 14.06
C GLN A 345 7.29 17.45 12.68
N PHE A 346 6.29 18.34 12.57
CA PHE A 346 6.04 19.11 11.35
C PHE A 346 7.28 19.88 10.89
N ALA A 347 7.94 20.62 11.80
CA ALA A 347 9.16 21.36 11.48
C ALA A 347 10.29 20.44 10.98
N ILE A 348 10.50 19.29 11.63
CA ILE A 348 11.49 18.29 11.21
C ILE A 348 11.21 17.79 9.80
N PHE A 349 9.97 17.38 9.52
CA PHE A 349 9.61 16.82 8.21
C PHE A 349 9.61 17.87 7.10
N ILE A 350 9.22 19.12 7.37
CA ILE A 350 9.38 20.22 6.40
C ILE A 350 10.85 20.47 6.09
N LEU A 351 11.70 20.55 7.11
CA LEU A 351 13.13 20.77 6.90
C LEU A 351 13.74 19.63 6.08
N LEU A 352 13.28 18.40 6.30
CA LEU A 352 13.65 17.24 5.50
C LEU A 352 13.15 17.35 4.04
N VAL A 353 11.90 17.77 3.80
CA VAL A 353 11.39 18.02 2.43
C VAL A 353 12.20 19.11 1.73
N LEU A 354 12.47 20.23 2.40
CA LEU A 354 13.30 21.32 1.87
C LEU A 354 14.70 20.82 1.54
N PHE A 355 15.31 20.03 2.42
CA PHE A 355 16.60 19.38 2.19
C PHE A 355 16.56 18.50 0.94
N LEU A 356 15.53 17.65 0.76
CA LEU A 356 15.38 16.80 -0.42
C LEU A 356 15.20 17.61 -1.71
N LEU A 357 14.47 18.73 -1.67
CA LEU A 357 14.32 19.64 -2.81
C LEU A 357 15.64 20.31 -3.18
N VAL A 358 16.38 20.82 -2.19
CA VAL A 358 17.73 21.38 -2.40
C VAL A 358 18.67 20.32 -2.95
N LEU A 359 18.64 19.10 -2.41
CA LEU A 359 19.44 17.98 -2.90
C LEU A 359 19.11 17.70 -4.37
N SER A 360 17.82 17.62 -4.73
CA SER A 360 17.36 17.43 -6.10
C SER A 360 17.91 18.52 -7.05
N LEU A 361 17.85 19.79 -6.63
CA LEU A 361 18.42 20.91 -7.39
C LEU A 361 19.95 20.79 -7.55
N ILE A 362 20.68 20.39 -6.51
CA ILE A 362 22.14 20.19 -6.59
C ILE A 362 22.46 19.03 -7.55
N MET A 363 21.69 17.95 -7.49
CA MET A 363 21.88 16.74 -8.32
C MET A 363 21.60 16.97 -9.80
N THR A 364 20.78 17.97 -10.14
CA THR A 364 20.58 18.39 -11.54
C THR A 364 21.76 19.21 -12.07
N LYS A 365 22.47 19.96 -11.21
CA LYS A 365 23.57 20.85 -11.61
C LYS A 365 24.97 20.23 -11.51
N LYS A 366 25.23 19.33 -10.56
CA LYS A 366 26.59 18.80 -10.29
C LYS A 366 26.60 17.28 -10.10
N TYR A 367 26.57 16.54 -11.21
CA TYR A 367 26.55 15.07 -11.18
C TYR A 367 27.81 14.43 -10.56
N SER A 368 28.95 15.11 -10.54
CA SER A 368 30.19 14.60 -9.95
C SER A 368 30.09 14.37 -8.43
N ILE A 369 29.38 15.25 -7.71
CA ILE A 369 29.17 15.13 -6.26
C ILE A 369 28.23 13.96 -5.97
N THR A 370 27.15 13.85 -6.76
CA THR A 370 26.23 12.70 -6.72
C THR A 370 26.98 11.39 -6.90
N HIS A 371 27.82 11.30 -7.92
CA HIS A 371 28.57 10.09 -8.22
C HIS A 371 29.52 9.70 -7.08
N LYS A 372 30.21 10.66 -6.46
CA LYS A 372 31.08 10.40 -5.30
C LYS A 372 30.29 9.86 -4.10
N PHE A 373 29.11 10.43 -3.83
CA PHE A 373 28.23 9.93 -2.76
C PHE A 373 27.72 8.51 -3.07
N GLU A 374 27.28 8.26 -4.30
CA GLU A 374 26.80 6.94 -4.72
C GLU A 374 27.90 5.87 -4.57
N LEU A 375 29.15 6.19 -4.95
CA LEU A 375 30.30 5.32 -4.73
C LEU A 375 30.58 5.05 -3.25
N PHE A 376 30.58 6.08 -2.40
CA PHE A 376 30.79 5.91 -0.96
C PHE A 376 29.76 4.96 -0.33
N VAL A 377 28.50 5.15 -0.70
CA VAL A 377 27.36 4.35 -0.23
C VAL A 377 27.43 2.91 -0.73
N GLU A 378 27.89 2.70 -1.97
CA GLU A 378 28.12 1.38 -2.56
C GLU A 378 29.29 0.63 -1.87
N GLU A 379 30.39 1.32 -1.57
CA GLU A 379 31.54 0.69 -0.91
C GLU A 379 31.24 0.30 0.56
N LYS A 380 30.51 1.16 1.28
CA LYS A 380 30.21 0.96 2.71
C LYS A 380 28.83 0.36 2.96
N THR A 381 28.35 -0.53 2.08
CA THR A 381 26.95 -0.94 2.14
C THR A 381 26.50 -1.48 3.49
N ILE A 382 27.28 -2.34 4.18
CA ILE A 382 26.87 -2.98 5.44
C ILE A 382 26.60 -1.93 6.52
N PHE A 383 27.52 -0.98 6.63
CA PHE A 383 27.39 0.15 7.55
C PHE A 383 26.13 0.96 7.24
N THR A 384 25.86 1.27 5.97
CA THR A 384 24.66 2.03 5.59
C THR A 384 23.35 1.31 5.89
N ILE A 385 23.30 -0.04 5.86
CA ILE A 385 22.10 -0.82 6.23
C ILE A 385 21.85 -0.73 7.73
N LEU A 386 22.92 -0.90 8.51
CA LEU A 386 22.85 -1.14 9.94
C LEU A 386 22.84 0.13 10.77
N ILE A 387 23.24 1.28 10.21
CA ILE A 387 23.34 2.53 10.98
C ILE A 387 22.01 2.91 11.64
N VAL A 388 20.89 2.88 10.89
CA VAL A 388 19.57 3.24 11.44
C VAL A 388 19.08 2.18 12.43
N PRO A 389 19.06 0.87 12.10
CA PRO A 389 18.69 -0.16 13.07
C PRO A 389 19.50 -0.10 14.38
N VAL A 390 20.82 0.11 14.30
CA VAL A 390 21.70 0.18 15.48
C VAL A 390 21.42 1.44 16.30
N LEU A 391 21.22 2.59 15.66
CA LEU A 391 20.83 3.81 16.35
C LEU A 391 19.47 3.66 17.04
N PHE A 392 18.46 3.14 16.34
CA PHE A 392 17.14 2.89 16.94
C PHE A 392 17.25 1.92 18.11
N LEU A 393 17.98 0.80 17.96
CA LEU A 393 18.21 -0.16 19.03
C LEU A 393 18.90 0.47 20.25
N THR A 394 19.98 1.22 20.05
CA THR A 394 20.75 1.84 21.14
C THR A 394 19.95 2.91 21.88
N PHE A 395 19.22 3.78 21.17
CA PHE A 395 18.31 4.73 21.82
C PHE A 395 17.16 4.02 22.55
N SER A 396 16.62 2.95 21.95
CA SER A 396 15.55 2.17 22.56
C SER A 396 16.00 1.49 23.85
N THR A 397 17.18 0.86 23.87
CA THR A 397 17.72 0.22 25.08
C THR A 397 18.03 1.24 26.16
N ALA A 398 18.64 2.38 25.82
CA ALA A 398 18.92 3.45 26.77
C ALA A 398 17.63 3.97 27.45
N LEU A 399 16.57 4.18 26.67
CA LEU A 399 15.27 4.61 27.21
C LEU A 399 14.62 3.53 28.08
N ILE A 400 14.60 2.28 27.64
CA ILE A 400 14.03 1.17 28.42
C ILE A 400 14.74 1.03 29.77
N LEU A 401 16.07 1.13 29.79
CA LEU A 401 16.86 1.13 31.01
C LEU A 401 16.53 2.34 31.90
N SER A 402 16.35 3.54 31.31
CA SER A 402 16.00 4.75 32.08
C SER A 402 14.62 4.70 32.73
N VAL A 403 13.64 4.02 32.11
CA VAL A 403 12.27 3.88 32.63
C VAL A 403 12.13 2.64 33.54
N ASN A 404 13.21 1.90 33.77
CA ASN A 404 13.28 0.70 34.61
C ASN A 404 12.18 -0.33 34.30
N LYS A 405 11.78 -0.43 33.02
CA LYS A 405 10.83 -1.44 32.53
C LYS A 405 11.61 -2.60 31.91
N GLY A 406 11.17 -3.84 32.12
CA GLY A 406 11.75 -5.00 31.45
C GLY A 406 11.65 -4.90 29.92
N PHE A 407 12.61 -5.48 29.19
CA PHE A 407 12.67 -5.46 27.71
C PHE A 407 11.42 -6.06 27.05
N MET A 408 10.82 -7.07 27.67
CA MET A 408 9.48 -7.58 27.39
C MET A 408 8.76 -7.78 28.72
N SER A 409 7.83 -6.89 29.07
CA SER A 409 6.88 -7.16 30.14
C SER A 409 5.69 -7.93 29.57
N GLN A 410 5.07 -8.76 30.40
CA GLN A 410 3.88 -9.53 30.01
C GLN A 410 2.75 -8.63 29.49
N GLU A 411 2.62 -7.43 30.06
CA GLU A 411 1.64 -6.41 29.68
C GLU A 411 1.89 -5.82 28.29
N ASP A 412 3.13 -5.80 27.79
CA ASP A 412 3.53 -5.18 26.52
C ASP A 412 3.55 -6.18 25.35
N ASN A 413 3.22 -7.46 25.58
CA ASN A 413 3.30 -8.51 24.57
C ASN A 413 2.41 -8.26 23.34
N TYR A 414 1.30 -7.54 23.50
CA TYR A 414 0.43 -7.15 22.38
C TYR A 414 1.14 -6.27 21.34
N LEU A 415 2.22 -5.58 21.74
CA LEU A 415 3.02 -4.75 20.86
C LEU A 415 3.84 -5.58 19.87
N ASN A 416 4.16 -6.82 20.20
CA ASN A 416 4.84 -7.71 19.29
C ASN A 416 3.83 -8.32 18.31
N PHE A 417 3.95 -8.01 17.02
CA PHE A 417 3.02 -8.54 16.01
C PHE A 417 3.05 -10.08 15.93
N LEU A 418 4.18 -10.72 16.22
CA LEU A 418 4.27 -12.19 16.28
C LEU A 418 3.41 -12.76 17.41
N TYR A 419 3.26 -12.02 18.51
CA TYR A 419 2.34 -12.38 19.58
C TYR A 419 0.90 -12.37 19.04
N VAL A 420 0.51 -11.31 18.32
CA VAL A 420 -0.82 -11.21 17.70
C VAL A 420 -1.06 -12.34 16.70
N TRP A 421 -0.08 -12.70 15.87
CA TRP A 421 -0.25 -13.75 14.85
C TRP A 421 -0.29 -15.16 15.45
N THR A 422 0.30 -15.36 16.63
CA THR A 422 0.22 -16.62 17.38
C THR A 422 -1.01 -16.69 18.30
N SER A 423 -2.04 -15.84 18.09
CA SER A 423 -3.25 -15.82 18.90
C SER A 423 -4.09 -17.09 18.84
N PHE A 424 -3.85 -17.97 17.88
CA PHE A 424 -4.46 -19.30 17.83
C PHE A 424 -3.99 -20.22 18.96
N ILE A 425 -2.90 -19.87 19.64
CA ILE A 425 -2.40 -20.57 20.82
C ILE A 425 -3.10 -20.00 22.06
N SER A 426 -3.96 -20.80 22.69
CA SER A 426 -4.75 -20.41 23.85
C SER A 426 -3.93 -20.26 25.13
N ASP A 427 -2.88 -21.07 25.31
CA ASP A 427 -1.99 -21.01 26.46
C ASP A 427 -1.08 -19.77 26.38
N TYR A 428 -1.29 -18.84 27.32
CA TYR A 428 -0.58 -17.58 27.40
C TYR A 428 0.94 -17.75 27.58
N LEU A 429 1.36 -18.68 28.45
CA LEU A 429 2.76 -18.87 28.79
C LEU A 429 3.51 -19.50 27.61
N LEU A 430 2.88 -20.49 26.97
CA LEU A 430 3.41 -21.14 25.79
C LEU A 430 3.50 -20.16 24.60
N ARG A 431 2.45 -19.34 24.38
CA ARG A 431 2.44 -18.29 23.36
C ARG A 431 3.53 -17.25 23.58
N TYR A 432 3.78 -16.86 24.82
CA TYR A 432 4.86 -15.93 25.17
C TYR A 432 6.24 -16.47 24.77
N TRP A 433 6.58 -17.69 25.18
CA TRP A 433 7.89 -18.28 24.86
C TRP A 433 8.10 -18.51 23.37
N ILE A 434 7.08 -19.00 22.66
CA ILE A 434 7.14 -19.16 21.21
C ILE A 434 7.37 -17.83 20.52
N THR A 435 6.64 -16.79 20.92
CA THR A 435 6.79 -15.44 20.38
C THR A 435 8.20 -14.91 20.60
N LEU A 436 8.75 -15.10 21.80
CA LEU A 436 10.08 -14.65 22.16
C LEU A 436 11.14 -15.36 21.30
N ILE A 437 11.08 -16.68 21.21
CA ILE A 437 12.00 -17.49 20.39
C ILE A 437 11.92 -17.09 18.91
N LEU A 438 10.71 -16.91 18.37
CA LEU A 438 10.52 -16.43 16.99
C LEU A 438 11.09 -15.02 16.80
N SER A 439 10.92 -14.12 17.77
CA SER A 439 11.43 -12.75 17.67
C SER A 439 12.97 -12.67 17.70
N LEU A 440 13.62 -13.47 18.55
CA LEU A 440 15.08 -13.53 18.63
C LEU A 440 15.68 -14.24 17.42
N SER A 441 15.06 -15.34 16.97
CA SER A 441 15.52 -16.06 15.78
C SER A 441 15.38 -15.23 14.50
N THR A 442 14.29 -14.47 14.34
CA THR A 442 14.12 -13.55 13.20
C THR A 442 15.11 -12.38 13.25
N MET A 443 15.43 -11.85 14.44
CA MET A 443 16.46 -10.82 14.62
C MET A 443 17.84 -11.36 14.25
N GLY A 444 18.21 -12.53 14.78
CA GLY A 444 19.47 -13.21 14.44
C GLY A 444 19.56 -13.53 12.95
N ALA A 445 18.51 -14.09 12.37
CA ALA A 445 18.42 -14.37 10.93
C ALA A 445 18.56 -13.09 10.09
N GLY A 446 17.97 -11.98 10.52
CA GLY A 446 18.12 -10.69 9.84
C GLY A 446 19.57 -10.18 9.84
N PHE A 447 20.27 -10.26 10.97
CA PHE A 447 21.69 -9.88 11.04
C PHE A 447 22.56 -10.78 10.18
N VAL A 448 22.38 -12.10 10.28
CA VAL A 448 23.09 -13.10 9.47
C VAL A 448 22.82 -12.85 7.99
N TRP A 449 21.56 -12.61 7.62
CA TRP A 449 21.16 -12.31 6.26
C TRP A 449 21.91 -11.11 5.71
N ILE A 450 21.95 -9.98 6.44
CA ILE A 450 22.68 -8.77 6.02
C ILE A 450 24.16 -9.05 5.70
N VAL A 451 24.82 -9.90 6.47
CA VAL A 451 26.23 -10.27 6.27
C VAL A 451 26.41 -11.13 5.02
N PHE A 452 25.60 -12.18 4.86
CA PHE A 452 25.71 -13.11 3.72
C PHE A 452 25.04 -12.60 2.45
N ARG A 453 24.22 -11.56 2.54
CA ARG A 453 23.41 -11.02 1.43
C ARG A 453 24.23 -10.68 0.21
N LYS A 454 25.48 -10.21 0.40
CA LYS A 454 26.41 -9.88 -0.69
C LYS A 454 26.68 -11.05 -1.64
N LYS A 455 26.49 -12.29 -1.19
CA LYS A 455 26.73 -13.51 -1.99
C LYS A 455 25.55 -13.88 -2.91
N PHE A 456 24.37 -13.29 -2.72
CA PHE A 456 23.17 -13.63 -3.49
C PHE A 456 22.92 -12.62 -4.62
N LYS A 457 22.60 -13.12 -5.83
CA LYS A 457 22.16 -12.28 -6.94
C LYS A 457 20.77 -11.69 -6.64
N TYR A 458 20.52 -10.46 -7.11
CA TYR A 458 19.20 -9.83 -7.02
C TYR A 458 18.17 -10.66 -7.79
N ASN A 459 17.12 -11.06 -7.09
CA ASN A 459 15.97 -11.74 -7.67
C ASN A 459 14.70 -11.40 -6.86
N LEU A 460 13.56 -11.85 -7.35
CA LEU A 460 12.24 -11.61 -6.75
C LEU A 460 12.20 -11.92 -5.25
N LEU A 461 12.60 -13.15 -4.87
CA LEU A 461 12.52 -13.62 -3.48
C LEU A 461 13.50 -12.89 -2.59
N VAL A 462 14.73 -12.72 -3.05
CA VAL A 462 15.80 -12.05 -2.31
C VAL A 462 15.42 -10.60 -2.03
N ASN A 463 14.81 -9.88 -2.99
CA ASN A 463 14.36 -8.51 -2.77
C ASN A 463 13.21 -8.44 -1.74
N ILE A 464 12.27 -9.39 -1.75
CA ILE A 464 11.18 -9.40 -0.75
C ILE A 464 11.72 -9.77 0.64
N ILE A 465 12.63 -10.73 0.71
CA ILE A 465 13.31 -11.13 1.95
C ILE A 465 14.12 -9.94 2.52
N ASP A 466 14.81 -9.17 1.66
CA ASP A 466 15.47 -7.93 2.06
C ASP A 466 14.46 -6.95 2.69
N LEU A 467 13.32 -6.68 2.05
CA LEU A 467 12.28 -5.80 2.61
C LEU A 467 11.82 -6.28 3.99
N LEU A 468 11.50 -7.56 4.11
CA LEU A 468 11.01 -8.16 5.35
C LEU A 468 12.02 -8.00 6.49
N PHE A 469 13.28 -8.36 6.26
CA PHE A 469 14.30 -8.27 7.31
C PHE A 469 14.64 -6.83 7.67
N ILE A 470 14.70 -5.91 6.71
CA ILE A 470 14.98 -4.49 7.01
C ILE A 470 13.84 -3.87 7.80
N CYS A 471 12.58 -4.09 7.38
CA CYS A 471 11.42 -3.64 8.13
C CYS A 471 11.42 -4.23 9.54
N TYR A 472 11.69 -5.53 9.68
CA TYR A 472 11.74 -6.19 10.98
C TYR A 472 12.83 -5.61 11.89
N LEU A 473 14.09 -5.59 11.44
CA LEU A 473 15.22 -5.12 12.23
C LEU A 473 15.10 -3.66 12.63
N THR A 474 14.55 -2.82 11.74
CA THR A 474 14.50 -1.38 11.96
C THR A 474 13.28 -0.96 12.78
N PHE A 475 12.11 -1.58 12.57
CA PHE A 475 10.84 -1.03 13.09
C PHE A 475 9.95 -2.02 13.83
N TYR A 476 9.97 -3.31 13.47
CA TYR A 476 9.09 -4.32 14.07
C TYR A 476 9.76 -5.21 15.12
N ASN A 477 11.02 -4.91 15.43
CA ASN A 477 11.74 -5.47 16.56
C ASN A 477 11.05 -5.06 17.89
N PRO A 478 10.82 -6.00 18.83
CA PRO A 478 10.17 -5.71 20.12
C PRO A 478 10.78 -4.54 20.92
N ILE A 479 12.10 -4.40 20.92
CA ILE A 479 12.84 -3.34 21.60
C ILE A 479 12.50 -1.98 20.97
N VAL A 480 12.51 -1.92 19.63
CA VAL A 480 12.21 -0.68 18.89
C VAL A 480 10.73 -0.32 19.00
N ILE A 481 9.82 -1.29 18.94
CA ILE A 481 8.39 -1.03 19.08
C ILE A 481 8.09 -0.41 20.46
N LYS A 482 8.74 -0.88 21.52
CA LYS A 482 8.57 -0.30 22.86
C LYS A 482 9.02 1.16 22.92
N PHE A 483 10.15 1.50 22.28
CA PHE A 483 10.57 2.88 22.10
C PHE A 483 9.57 3.72 21.29
N LEU A 484 9.08 3.17 20.17
CA LEU A 484 8.06 3.82 19.36
C LEU A 484 6.76 4.04 20.14
N ASN A 485 6.40 3.14 21.07
CA ASN A 485 5.25 3.32 21.96
C ASN A 485 5.41 4.52 22.89
N VAL A 486 6.61 4.71 23.43
CA VAL A 486 6.89 5.80 24.37
C VAL A 486 6.80 7.15 23.67
N ILE A 487 7.32 7.26 22.44
CA ILE A 487 7.31 8.52 21.68
C ILE A 487 5.98 8.73 20.94
N TYR A 488 5.33 7.65 20.52
CA TYR A 488 4.10 7.65 19.74
C TYR A 488 3.09 6.61 20.28
N PRO A 489 2.46 6.86 21.44
CA PRO A 489 1.54 5.89 22.06
C PRO A 489 0.28 5.61 21.22
N LYS A 490 -0.04 6.46 20.23
CA LYS A 490 -1.13 6.20 19.26
C LYS A 490 -0.70 5.36 18.05
N VAL A 491 0.60 5.12 17.85
CA VAL A 491 1.17 4.32 16.73
C VAL A 491 1.20 2.83 17.07
N THR A 492 1.06 2.45 18.33
CA THR A 492 1.17 1.06 18.81
C THR A 492 -0.05 0.17 18.69
N ALA A 493 -1.09 0.64 18.00
CA ALA A 493 -2.06 -0.25 17.35
C ALA A 493 -1.46 -1.05 16.16
N LEU A 494 -0.12 -1.14 16.09
CA LEU A 494 0.71 -1.91 15.18
C LEU A 494 0.40 -3.41 15.23
N LYS A 495 -0.71 -3.83 14.63
CA LYS A 495 -1.03 -5.24 14.39
C LYS A 495 -0.10 -5.92 13.35
N GLY A 496 1.04 -5.30 13.01
CA GLY A 496 2.00 -5.83 12.03
C GLY A 496 1.57 -5.71 10.57
N ILE A 497 0.71 -4.74 10.20
CA ILE A 497 0.07 -4.66 8.88
C ILE A 497 1.07 -4.68 7.70
N VAL A 498 2.19 -3.94 7.80
CA VAL A 498 3.23 -3.94 6.76
C VAL A 498 3.89 -5.31 6.64
N MET A 499 4.19 -5.96 7.76
CA MET A 499 4.80 -7.29 7.78
C MET A 499 3.85 -8.34 7.18
N ILE A 500 2.55 -8.26 7.45
CA ILE A 500 1.53 -9.12 6.79
C ILE A 500 1.57 -8.91 5.29
N CYS A 501 1.50 -7.65 4.84
CA CYS A 501 1.49 -7.32 3.40
C CYS A 501 2.74 -7.86 2.70
N LEU A 502 3.92 -7.66 3.29
CA LEU A 502 5.18 -8.17 2.74
C LEU A 502 5.22 -9.71 2.72
N PHE A 503 4.70 -10.37 3.75
CA PHE A 503 4.61 -11.83 3.81
C PHE A 503 3.63 -12.38 2.75
N LEU A 504 2.50 -11.70 2.52
CA LEU A 504 1.55 -12.05 1.45
C LEU A 504 2.19 -11.94 0.07
N VAL A 505 2.98 -10.90 -0.17
CA VAL A 505 3.75 -10.75 -1.42
C VAL A 505 4.81 -11.86 -1.53
N LEU A 506 5.50 -12.20 -0.43
CA LEU A 506 6.47 -13.29 -0.40
C LEU A 506 5.83 -14.63 -0.81
N ILE A 507 4.72 -15.03 -0.17
CA ILE A 507 4.07 -16.31 -0.48
C ILE A 507 3.57 -16.33 -1.92
N ASN A 508 2.98 -15.22 -2.42
CA ASN A 508 2.54 -15.15 -3.82
C ASN A 508 3.70 -15.14 -4.83
N SER A 509 4.87 -14.67 -4.44
CA SER A 509 6.07 -14.68 -5.29
C SER A 509 6.77 -16.04 -5.37
N LEU A 510 6.55 -16.94 -4.40
CA LEU A 510 7.16 -18.28 -4.37
C LEU A 510 6.77 -19.13 -5.60
N PRO A 511 5.48 -19.33 -5.95
CA PRO A 511 5.10 -20.06 -7.15
C PRO A 511 5.71 -19.44 -8.42
N ILE A 512 5.70 -18.10 -8.52
CA ILE A 512 6.24 -17.38 -9.68
C ILE A 512 7.73 -17.65 -9.86
N TYR A 513 8.50 -17.57 -8.76
CA TYR A 513 9.92 -17.84 -8.79
C TYR A 513 10.21 -19.31 -9.18
N LEU A 514 9.47 -20.26 -8.63
CA LEU A 514 9.62 -21.69 -8.95
C LEU A 514 9.35 -21.96 -10.43
N PHE A 515 8.23 -21.47 -10.98
CA PHE A 515 7.89 -21.70 -12.38
C PHE A 515 8.80 -20.94 -13.36
N ASN A 516 9.22 -19.71 -13.02
CA ASN A 516 10.24 -18.98 -13.79
C ASN A 516 11.55 -19.79 -13.88
N LYS A 517 11.98 -20.41 -12.76
CA LYS A 517 13.21 -21.23 -12.71
C LYS A 517 13.05 -22.53 -13.51
N ILE A 518 11.88 -23.17 -13.48
CA ILE A 518 11.60 -24.38 -14.27
C ILE A 518 11.60 -24.08 -15.77
N ASP A 519 11.05 -22.94 -16.21
CA ASP A 519 11.02 -22.56 -17.62
C ASP A 519 12.43 -22.21 -18.13
N SER A 520 13.27 -21.58 -17.29
CA SER A 520 14.65 -21.20 -17.66
C SER A 520 15.63 -22.37 -17.74
N ILE A 521 15.48 -23.39 -16.88
CA ILE A 521 16.33 -24.61 -16.91
C ILE A 521 16.17 -25.39 -18.23
N LYS A 522 15.03 -25.25 -18.92
CA LYS A 522 14.75 -25.95 -20.18
C LYS A 522 15.20 -25.19 -21.43
N LYS A 523 15.92 -24.08 -21.27
CA LYS A 523 16.52 -23.35 -22.39
C LYS A 523 17.82 -24.03 -22.80
N VAL A 524 17.79 -24.73 -23.93
CA VAL A 524 19.01 -24.95 -24.73
C VAL A 524 19.38 -23.58 -25.30
N ASP A 525 20.64 -23.19 -25.17
CA ASP A 525 21.19 -21.92 -25.68
C ASP A 525 20.86 -21.74 -27.16
N SER A 526 19.76 -21.04 -27.45
CA SER A 526 19.45 -20.58 -28.80
C SER A 526 19.80 -19.10 -28.87
N ILE A 527 20.92 -18.82 -29.54
CA ILE A 527 21.35 -17.47 -29.86
C ILE A 527 20.33 -16.89 -30.84
N ILE A 528 19.44 -16.02 -30.34
CA ILE A 528 18.51 -15.28 -31.18
C ILE A 528 19.26 -14.06 -31.73
N VAL A 529 19.68 -14.14 -32.99
CA VAL A 529 20.20 -12.99 -33.75
C VAL A 529 19.02 -12.16 -34.25
N ILE A 530 18.74 -11.03 -33.58
CA ILE A 530 17.71 -10.08 -34.01
C ILE A 530 18.24 -9.30 -35.21
N LYS A 531 17.83 -9.67 -36.43
CA LYS A 531 18.32 -9.00 -37.66
C LYS A 531 17.61 -7.69 -38.02
N LYS A 532 16.38 -7.41 -37.59
CA LYS A 532 15.70 -6.12 -37.85
C LYS A 532 14.62 -5.81 -36.81
N TYR A 533 14.62 -4.58 -36.29
CA TYR A 533 13.46 -3.96 -35.66
C TYR A 533 12.64 -3.27 -36.75
N ASN A 534 11.50 -3.83 -37.14
CA ASN A 534 10.51 -3.09 -37.92
C ASN A 534 9.37 -2.66 -37.01
N ARG A 535 9.29 -1.35 -36.79
CA ARG A 535 8.32 -0.68 -35.91
C ARG A 535 6.98 -0.35 -36.59
N PHE A 536 6.80 -0.77 -37.85
CA PHE A 536 5.61 -0.50 -38.64
C PHE A 536 5.14 -1.77 -39.34
N LYS A 537 4.36 -2.57 -38.62
CA LYS A 537 3.18 -3.21 -39.18
C LYS A 537 2.09 -3.03 -38.13
N LEU A 538 1.31 -1.97 -38.36
CA LEU A 538 0.02 -1.70 -37.74
C LEU A 538 -0.91 -2.89 -37.98
#